data_AF-A0A1S6HBW7-F1
#
_entry.id   AF-A0A1S6HBW7-F1
#
_cell.length_a   1.000
_cell.length_b   1.000
_cell.length_c   1.000
_cell.angle_alpha   90.00
_cell.angle_beta   90.00
_cell.angle_gamma   90.00
#
_symmetry.space_group_name_H-M   'P 1'
#
loop_
_entity.id
_entity.type
_entity.pdbx_description
1 polymer ?
#
loop_
_entity_poly.entity_id
_entity_poly.type
_entity_poly.pdbx_seq_one_letter_code
_entity_poly.pdbx_strand_id
1 'polypeptide(L)'
;MHFPSVNGYKKQAIKDKKEQIIYGAHKRKILGNPSFEEINIAYVDGLCSALRERMKFSVREAKTFAKKRKTIKELLDIYQAYNNLIFAKKGQTPCMKENMVSKIWSWSELLHKRLTTFN
;
A
#
# COMPACT_ATOMS: atom_id res chain seq x y z
N MET A 1 0.32 4.26 14.22
CA MET A 1 0.83 3.04 13.53
C MET A 1 1.39 3.46 12.19
N HIS A 2 2.71 3.34 12.02
CA HIS A 2 3.33 3.47 10.70
C HIS A 2 3.11 2.14 9.98
N PHE A 3 2.18 2.10 9.02
CA PHE A 3 1.93 0.89 8.25
C PHE A 3 3.03 0.72 7.22
N PRO A 4 3.55 -0.51 7.03
CA PRO A 4 4.54 -0.77 6.00
C PRO A 4 4.00 -0.34 4.66
N SER A 5 4.87 0.25 3.86
CA SER A 5 4.53 0.76 2.55
C SER A 5 3.78 -0.33 1.77
N VAL A 6 2.74 0.06 1.03
CA VAL A 6 1.91 -0.81 0.14
C VAL A 6 2.75 -1.47 -0.99
N ASN A 7 4.07 -1.36 -0.90
CA ASN A 7 5.14 -1.79 -1.78
C ASN A 7 5.44 -3.30 -1.75
N GLY A 8 4.83 -4.08 -0.85
CA GLY A 8 5.23 -5.49 -0.62
C GLY A 8 5.11 -6.46 -1.81
N TYR A 9 4.44 -6.05 -2.90
CA TYR A 9 4.03 -6.98 -3.96
C TYR A 9 4.26 -6.54 -5.41
N LYS A 10 4.32 -5.25 -5.69
CA LYS A 10 4.63 -4.80 -7.05
C LYS A 10 6.10 -4.42 -7.07
N LYS A 11 6.86 -5.15 -7.89
CA LYS A 11 8.23 -4.78 -8.18
C LYS A 11 8.18 -3.44 -8.93
N GLN A 12 8.92 -2.44 -8.48
CA GLN A 12 9.07 -1.20 -9.22
C GLN A 12 10.02 -1.48 -10.39
N ALA A 13 9.61 -1.07 -11.60
CA ALA A 13 10.47 -1.15 -12.76
C ALA A 13 11.42 0.05 -12.73
N ILE A 14 12.69 -0.22 -12.49
CA ILE A 14 13.75 0.78 -12.58
C ILE A 14 14.28 0.69 -14.00
N LYS A 15 14.28 1.81 -14.71
CA LYS A 15 14.87 1.92 -16.04
C LYS A 15 16.34 2.24 -15.87
N ASP A 16 17.19 1.36 -16.34
CA ASP A 16 18.63 1.57 -16.33
C ASP A 16 18.97 2.58 -17.42
N LYS A 17 19.59 3.69 -17.01
CA LYS A 17 19.94 4.82 -17.87
C LYS A 17 21.44 5.03 -17.89
N LYS A 18 21.99 5.18 -19.08
CA LYS A 18 23.35 5.67 -19.29
C LYS A 18 23.17 6.95 -20.11
N GLU A 19 23.47 8.09 -19.49
CA GLU A 19 23.16 9.41 -20.04
C GLU A 19 21.65 9.57 -20.35
N GLN A 20 21.30 9.75 -21.63
CA GLN A 20 19.92 9.90 -22.15
C GLN A 20 19.31 8.59 -22.66
N ILE A 21 20.09 7.51 -22.72
CA ILE A 21 19.65 6.24 -23.34
C ILE A 21 19.21 5.27 -22.24
N ILE A 22 17.98 4.76 -22.38
CA ILE A 22 17.44 3.69 -21.54
C ILE A 22 17.89 2.36 -22.15
N TYR A 23 18.78 1.64 -21.47
CA TYR A 23 19.36 0.39 -21.99
C TYR A 23 18.75 -0.87 -21.39
N GLY A 24 17.89 -0.74 -20.38
CA GLY A 24 17.23 -1.88 -19.74
C GLY A 24 16.19 -1.47 -18.72
N ALA A 25 15.40 -2.42 -18.26
CA ALA A 25 14.54 -2.24 -17.11
C ALA A 25 14.59 -3.48 -16.21
N HIS A 26 15.02 -3.30 -14.96
CA HIS A 26 15.00 -4.36 -13.96
C HIS A 26 13.93 -4.08 -12.90
N LYS A 27 13.43 -5.16 -12.29
CA LYS A 27 12.33 -5.13 -11.34
C LYS A 27 12.86 -5.21 -9.91
N ARG A 28 12.86 -4.10 -9.17
CA ARG A 28 13.29 -4.04 -7.76
C ARG A 28 12.11 -4.22 -6.80
N LYS A 29 12.31 -4.97 -5.72
CA LYS A 29 11.35 -5.09 -4.62
C LYS A 29 11.79 -4.11 -3.53
N ILE A 30 10.94 -3.14 -3.19
CA ILE A 30 11.18 -2.20 -2.11
C ILE A 30 10.29 -2.61 -0.94
N LEU A 31 10.88 -2.76 0.24
CA LEU A 31 10.23 -3.15 1.50
C LEU A 31 10.75 -2.26 2.62
N GLY A 32 9.96 -2.09 3.67
CA GLY A 32 10.35 -1.34 4.87
C GLY A 32 10.41 0.16 4.62
N ASN A 33 11.52 0.77 5.07
CA ASN A 33 11.76 2.21 5.04
C ASN A 33 12.79 2.57 3.94
N PRO A 34 12.38 2.72 2.67
CA PRO A 34 13.28 3.10 1.59
C PRO A 34 13.79 4.54 1.76
N SER A 35 14.98 4.80 1.23
CA SER A 35 15.47 6.18 1.03
C SER A 35 14.55 6.93 0.04
N PHE A 36 14.44 8.24 0.17
CA PHE A 36 13.65 9.09 -0.74
C PHE A 36 14.05 8.89 -2.22
N GLU A 37 15.33 8.70 -2.49
CA GLU A 37 15.87 8.48 -3.84
C GLU A 37 15.43 7.14 -4.45
N GLU A 38 15.07 6.18 -3.58
CA GLU A 38 14.64 4.85 -4.00
C GLU A 38 13.13 4.79 -4.29
N ILE A 39 12.38 5.84 -3.95
CA ILE A 39 10.94 5.92 -4.18
C ILE A 39 10.68 6.36 -5.62
N ASN A 40 10.22 5.43 -6.47
CA ASN A 40 9.80 5.79 -7.81
C ASN A 40 8.47 6.56 -7.78
N ILE A 41 8.54 7.85 -8.14
CA ILE A 41 7.37 8.75 -8.19
C ILE A 41 6.28 8.22 -9.12
N ALA A 42 6.63 7.72 -10.31
CA ALA A 42 5.64 7.20 -11.27
C ALA A 42 4.87 6.00 -10.72
N TYR A 43 5.51 5.18 -9.89
CA TYR A 43 4.84 4.09 -9.19
C TYR A 43 3.85 4.60 -8.14
N VAL A 44 4.26 5.58 -7.33
CA VAL A 44 3.40 6.23 -6.32
C VAL A 44 2.19 6.88 -6.98
N ASP A 45 2.38 7.61 -8.09
CA ASP A 45 1.30 8.24 -8.84
C ASP A 45 0.33 7.23 -9.43
N GLY A 46 0.84 6.12 -9.99
CA GLY A 46 0.02 5.03 -10.48
C GLY A 46 -0.83 4.39 -9.39
N LEU A 47 -0.25 4.18 -8.20
CA LEU A 47 -0.98 3.68 -7.03
C LEU A 47 -2.06 4.67 -6.58
N CYS A 48 -1.71 5.96 -6.44
CA CYS A 48 -2.64 7.02 -6.07
C CYS A 48 -3.80 7.16 -7.08
N SER A 49 -3.53 7.03 -8.37
CA SER A 49 -4.56 7.04 -9.42
C SER A 49 -5.51 5.85 -9.28
N ALA A 50 -4.97 4.63 -9.16
CA ALA A 50 -5.77 3.43 -8.97
C ALA A 50 -6.62 3.47 -7.69
N LEU A 51 -6.07 4.03 -6.61
CA LEU A 51 -6.80 4.25 -5.35
C LEU A 51 -7.95 5.23 -5.54
N ARG A 52 -7.70 6.39 -6.17
CA ARG A 52 -8.75 7.40 -6.43
C ARG A 52 -9.91 6.81 -7.23
N GLU A 53 -9.62 6.00 -8.24
CA GLU A 53 -10.65 5.37 -9.07
C GLU A 53 -11.46 4.32 -8.31
N ARG A 54 -10.82 3.50 -7.47
CA ARG A 54 -11.51 2.49 -6.66
C ARG A 54 -12.34 3.11 -5.55
N MET A 55 -11.86 4.18 -4.94
CA MET A 55 -12.49 4.80 -3.79
C MET A 55 -13.58 5.82 -4.17
N LYS A 56 -13.72 6.16 -5.46
CA LYS A 56 -14.60 7.24 -5.92
C LYS A 56 -16.07 7.07 -5.55
N PHE A 57 -16.55 5.83 -5.40
CA PHE A 57 -17.95 5.52 -5.10
C PHE A 57 -18.27 5.70 -3.60
N SER A 58 -17.30 5.50 -2.72
CA SER A 58 -17.54 5.54 -1.27
C SER A 58 -17.37 6.95 -0.69
N VAL A 59 -16.60 7.81 -1.36
CA VAL A 59 -16.20 9.12 -0.81
C VAL A 59 -17.16 10.27 -1.17
N ARG A 60 -18.10 10.05 -2.09
CA ARG A 60 -19.11 11.01 -2.54
C ARG A 60 -20.30 10.26 -3.13
N GLU A 61 -21.50 10.83 -3.01
CA GLU A 61 -22.73 10.20 -3.51
C GLU A 61 -22.82 10.23 -5.04
N ALA A 62 -22.46 11.36 -5.67
CA ALA A 62 -22.34 11.49 -7.11
C ALA A 62 -21.11 12.33 -7.50
N LYS A 63 -20.76 12.35 -8.79
CA LYS A 63 -19.53 12.99 -9.31
C LYS A 63 -19.44 14.49 -8.97
N THR A 64 -20.58 15.16 -8.87
CA THR A 64 -20.72 16.60 -8.58
C THR A 64 -20.56 16.95 -7.11
N PHE A 65 -20.65 15.98 -6.20
CA PHE A 65 -20.51 16.23 -4.77
C PHE A 65 -19.04 16.28 -4.35
N ALA A 66 -18.75 17.15 -3.38
CA ALA A 66 -17.46 17.20 -2.73
C ALA A 66 -17.14 15.86 -2.04
N LYS A 67 -15.87 15.49 -2.03
CA LYS A 67 -15.43 14.27 -1.36
C LYS A 67 -15.41 14.48 0.16
N LYS A 68 -15.97 13.54 0.92
CA LYS A 68 -15.92 13.55 2.39
C LYS A 68 -14.51 13.15 2.85
N ARG A 69 -13.75 14.12 3.40
CA ARG A 69 -12.34 13.92 3.83
C ARG A 69 -12.18 12.80 4.87
N LYS A 70 -13.11 12.72 5.82
CA LYS A 70 -13.12 11.67 6.85
C LYS A 70 -13.20 10.28 6.21
N THR A 71 -14.12 10.09 5.27
CA THR A 71 -14.32 8.82 4.55
C THR A 71 -13.10 8.43 3.72
N ILE A 72 -12.40 9.38 3.10
CA ILE A 72 -11.15 9.08 2.39
C ILE A 72 -10.12 8.48 3.35
N LYS A 73 -9.94 9.07 4.54
CA LYS A 73 -8.97 8.61 5.52
C LYS A 73 -9.32 7.20 6.01
N GLU A 74 -10.55 6.97 6.42
CA GLU A 74 -11.02 5.68 6.92
C GLU A 74 -10.87 4.57 5.85
N LEU A 75 -11.22 4.88 4.60
CA LEU A 75 -11.10 3.94 3.50
C LEU A 75 -9.64 3.64 3.15
N LEU A 76 -8.75 4.63 3.29
CA LEU A 76 -7.32 4.44 3.14
C LEU A 76 -6.76 3.52 4.24
N ASP A 77 -7.16 3.72 5.49
CA ASP A 77 -6.76 2.88 6.62
C ASP A 77 -7.22 1.42 6.41
N ILE A 78 -8.48 1.23 6.00
CA ILE A 78 -9.04 -0.10 5.65
C ILE A 78 -8.25 -0.73 4.49
N TYR A 79 -7.95 0.04 3.44
CA TYR A 79 -7.19 -0.46 2.30
C TYR A 79 -5.76 -0.87 2.69
N GLN A 80 -5.09 -0.07 3.52
CA GLN A 80 -3.75 -0.40 4.03
C GLN A 80 -3.79 -1.66 4.88
N ALA A 81 -4.73 -1.77 5.82
CA ALA A 81 -4.91 -2.97 6.64
C ALA A 81 -5.16 -4.21 5.79
N TYR A 82 -6.06 -4.11 4.80
CA TYR A 82 -6.33 -5.19 3.86
C TYR A 82 -5.08 -5.62 3.10
N ASN A 83 -4.34 -4.70 2.47
CA ASN A 83 -3.16 -5.07 1.69
C ASN A 83 -2.01 -5.60 2.54
N ASN A 84 -1.84 -5.07 3.76
CA ASN A 84 -0.69 -5.35 4.59
C ASN A 84 -0.86 -6.60 5.47
N LEU A 85 -2.10 -6.93 5.89
CA LEU A 85 -2.37 -8.00 6.86
C LEU A 85 -3.25 -9.13 6.32
N ILE A 86 -4.13 -8.87 5.36
CA ILE A 86 -5.16 -9.83 4.91
C ILE A 86 -4.85 -10.38 3.52
N PHE A 87 -4.53 -9.51 2.57
CA PHE A 87 -4.27 -9.90 1.19
C PHE A 87 -2.89 -10.55 1.08
N ALA A 88 -2.85 -11.88 1.07
CA ALA A 88 -1.65 -12.67 0.87
C ALA A 88 -1.42 -12.96 -0.61
N LYS A 89 -0.29 -12.49 -1.17
CA LYS A 89 0.12 -12.85 -2.54
C LYS A 89 1.28 -13.82 -2.46
N LYS A 90 1.07 -15.04 -2.98
CA LYS A 90 1.99 -16.20 -2.84
C LYS A 90 2.17 -16.64 -1.39
N GLY A 91 1.08 -16.66 -0.61
CA GLY A 91 1.08 -17.19 0.76
C GLY A 91 1.71 -16.32 1.84
N GLN A 92 2.15 -15.09 1.52
CA GLN A 92 2.74 -14.16 2.50
C GLN A 92 2.23 -12.74 2.31
N THR A 93 1.94 -12.04 3.41
CA THR A 93 1.56 -10.62 3.45
C THR A 93 2.79 -9.69 3.42
N PRO A 94 2.66 -8.38 3.10
CA PRO A 94 3.74 -7.41 3.26
C PRO A 94 4.26 -7.36 4.70
N CYS A 95 3.37 -7.34 5.70
CA CYS A 95 3.78 -7.39 7.10
C CYS A 95 4.54 -8.68 7.44
N MET A 96 4.16 -9.83 6.87
CA MET A 96 4.91 -11.07 7.06
C MET A 96 6.30 -11.02 6.43
N LYS A 97 6.43 -10.42 5.24
CA LYS A 97 7.73 -10.26 4.56
C LYS A 97 8.69 -9.34 5.32
N GLU A 98 8.14 -8.42 6.09
CA GLU A 98 8.89 -7.50 6.95
C GLU A 98 9.02 -8.02 8.38
N ASN A 99 8.65 -9.28 8.63
CA ASN A 99 8.69 -9.94 9.95
C ASN A 99 7.92 -9.19 11.05
N MET A 100 6.98 -8.30 10.70
CA MET A 100 6.13 -7.60 11.67
C MET A 100 5.06 -8.52 12.27
N VAL A 101 4.68 -9.56 11.52
CA VAL A 101 3.59 -10.47 11.86
C VAL A 101 3.93 -11.87 11.36
N SER A 102 3.64 -12.91 12.16
CA SER A 102 3.93 -14.31 11.83
C SER A 102 2.83 -15.02 11.03
N LYS A 103 1.63 -14.45 10.95
CA LYS A 103 0.46 -15.05 10.30
C LYS A 103 -0.28 -14.08 9.36
N ILE A 104 -1.09 -14.65 8.48
CA ILE A 104 -2.10 -13.92 7.71
C ILE A 104 -3.29 -13.65 8.63
N TRP A 105 -3.81 -12.43 8.62
CA TRP A 105 -4.97 -12.05 9.42
C TRP A 105 -6.26 -12.18 8.63
N SER A 106 -7.34 -12.50 9.32
CA SER A 106 -8.71 -12.36 8.82
C SER A 106 -9.35 -11.05 9.30
N TRP A 107 -10.42 -10.60 8.62
CA TRP A 107 -11.20 -9.44 9.07
C TRP A 107 -11.77 -9.62 10.48
N SER A 108 -12.23 -10.83 10.81
CA SER A 108 -12.74 -11.14 12.14
C SER A 108 -11.66 -10.92 13.20
N GLU A 109 -10.47 -11.49 13.00
CA GLU A 109 -9.36 -11.32 13.94
C GLU A 109 -8.92 -9.87 14.05
N LEU A 110 -8.86 -9.13 12.93
CA LEU A 110 -8.43 -7.73 12.93
C LEU A 110 -9.41 -6.84 13.69
N LEU A 111 -10.71 -6.98 13.44
CA LEU A 111 -11.75 -6.13 14.04
C LEU A 111 -12.05 -6.48 15.50
N HIS A 112 -11.86 -7.75 15.89
CA HIS A 112 -12.04 -8.20 17.27
C HIS A 112 -10.72 -8.20 18.06
N LYS A 113 -9.61 -7.77 17.46
CA LYS A 113 -8.35 -7.66 18.19
C LYS A 113 -8.50 -6.54 19.22
N ARG A 114 -8.54 -6.94 20.49
CA ARG A 114 -8.40 -5.98 21.58
C ARG A 114 -7.04 -5.30 21.45
N LEU A 115 -7.06 -4.00 21.21
CA LEU A 115 -5.87 -3.17 21.30
C LEU A 115 -5.50 -3.14 22.79
N THR A 116 -4.56 -3.99 23.19
CA THR A 116 -3.92 -3.84 24.49
C THR A 116 -2.99 -2.64 24.39
N THR A 117 -3.43 -1.50 24.92
CA THR A 117 -2.53 -0.42 25.34
C THR A 117 -1.72 -0.96 26.51
N PHE A 118 -0.59 -1.61 26.21
CA PHE A 118 0.44 -1.79 27.23
C PHE A 118 1.15 -0.44 27.43
N ASN A 119 1.28 -0.07 28.71
CA ASN A 119 1.99 1.10 29.24
C ASN A 119 3.39 1.27 28.64
#